data_AF-A0A7S1ZDJ9-F1
#
_entry.id   AF-A0A7S1ZDJ9-F1
#
_cell.length_a   1.000
_cell.length_b   1.000
_cell.length_c   1.000
_cell.angle_alpha   90.00
_cell.angle_beta   90.00
_cell.angle_gamma   90.00
#
_symmetry.space_group_name_H-M   'P 1'
#
loop_
_entity.id
_entity.type
_entity.pdbx_description
1 polymer ?
#
loop_
_entity_poly.entity_id
_entity_poly.type
_entity_poly.pdbx_seq_one_letter_code
_entity_poly.pdbx_strand_id
1 'polypeptide(L)'
;QIGMTFSLFSSCPFVLYGGRPPASGSLLSPLSYVNVVHLRNCFVIAYMFQLCLVFFGHAMTAVVNLSSGRKVVVPMRNPLLEATSPSDFWGRRWNVMVHGVLKRGVYKPA
;
A
#
# COMPACT_ATOMS: atom_id res chain seq x y z
N GLN A 1 4.08 -15.70 -18.55
CA GLN A 1 3.21 -14.53 -18.30
C GLN A 1 3.63 -13.66 -17.09
N ILE A 2 4.65 -14.06 -16.31
CA ILE A 2 5.27 -13.32 -15.17
C ILE A 2 6.27 -12.24 -15.66
N GLY A 3 6.06 -11.69 -16.86
CA GLY A 3 7.01 -10.76 -17.51
C GLY A 3 6.60 -9.28 -17.42
N MET A 4 5.35 -8.95 -17.07
CA MET A 4 4.87 -7.56 -17.06
C MET A 4 5.36 -6.74 -15.86
N THR A 5 5.82 -7.36 -14.78
CA THR A 5 6.43 -6.67 -13.63
C THR A 5 7.94 -6.42 -13.80
N PHE A 6 8.54 -6.88 -14.91
CA PHE A 6 9.99 -6.96 -15.05
C PHE A 6 10.69 -5.72 -15.63
N SER A 7 10.00 -4.63 -16.04
CA SER A 7 10.70 -3.64 -16.89
C SER A 7 10.26 -2.18 -16.90
N LEU A 8 9.20 -1.71 -16.21
CA LEU A 8 8.71 -0.38 -16.62
C LEU A 8 9.69 0.78 -16.36
N PHE A 9 10.69 0.68 -15.46
CA PHE A 9 11.54 1.82 -15.10
C PHE A 9 12.85 1.45 -14.35
N SER A 10 13.70 0.53 -14.84
CA SER A 10 14.90 0.11 -14.08
C SER A 10 16.10 1.10 -14.14
N SER A 11 16.72 1.32 -12.98
CA SER A 11 18.19 1.33 -12.80
C SER A 11 18.55 0.93 -11.35
N CYS A 12 17.76 0.05 -10.74
CA CYS A 12 18.15 -0.64 -9.50
C CYS A 12 18.12 -2.14 -9.80
N PRO A 13 19.25 -2.86 -9.71
CA PRO A 13 19.22 -4.30 -9.78
C PRO A 13 18.50 -4.81 -8.53
N PHE A 14 17.23 -5.17 -8.67
CA PHE A 14 16.57 -5.97 -7.66
C PHE A 14 17.23 -7.36 -7.71
N VAL A 15 18.16 -7.60 -6.78
CA VAL A 15 18.80 -8.91 -6.63
C VAL A 15 17.79 -9.81 -5.92
N LEU A 16 17.26 -10.80 -6.64
CA LEU A 16 16.46 -11.89 -6.09
C LEU A 16 17.17 -12.50 -4.87
N TYR A 17 16.43 -12.82 -3.81
CA TYR A 17 16.97 -13.51 -2.63
C TYR A 17 17.59 -14.84 -3.10
N GLY A 18 18.94 -14.90 -3.16
CA GLY A 18 19.71 -16.00 -3.73
C GLY A 18 20.67 -15.63 -4.88
N GLY A 19 20.55 -14.41 -5.43
CA GLY A 19 21.55 -13.85 -6.35
C GLY A 19 22.78 -13.34 -5.60
N ARG A 20 23.98 -13.56 -6.16
CA ARG A 20 25.25 -13.11 -5.58
C ARG A 20 25.16 -11.61 -5.24
N PRO A 21 25.32 -11.20 -3.97
CA PRO A 21 25.32 -9.78 -3.64
C PRO A 21 26.46 -9.09 -4.40
N PRO A 22 26.26 -7.87 -4.91
CA PRO A 22 27.36 -7.09 -5.49
C PRO A 22 28.50 -6.99 -4.45
N ALA A 23 29.73 -7.15 -4.94
CA ALA A 23 30.92 -7.32 -4.12
C ALA A 23 30.99 -6.31 -2.96
N SER A 24 31.27 -6.85 -1.76
CA SER A 24 31.46 -6.15 -0.49
C SER A 24 32.14 -4.79 -0.65
N GLY A 25 31.40 -3.71 -0.38
CA GLY A 25 31.99 -2.37 -0.30
C GLY A 25 31.03 -1.20 -0.18
N SER A 26 29.80 -1.29 -0.70
CA SER A 26 28.82 -0.22 -0.58
C SER A 26 27.78 -0.56 0.50
N LEU A 27 28.03 -0.07 1.72
CA LEU A 27 26.92 0.24 2.62
C LEU A 27 25.86 0.98 1.78
N LEU A 28 24.64 0.45 1.70
CA LEU A 28 23.52 1.14 1.05
C LEU A 28 23.44 2.53 1.67
N SER A 29 23.97 3.53 0.98
CA SER A 29 23.89 4.90 1.46
C SER A 29 22.39 5.22 1.62
N PRO A 30 21.95 5.87 2.70
CA PRO A 30 20.53 6.24 2.85
C PRO A 30 20.00 7.01 1.63
N LEU A 31 20.88 7.72 0.93
CA LEU A 31 20.62 8.44 -0.32
C LEU A 31 20.23 7.52 -1.49
N SER A 32 20.65 6.26 -1.49
CA SER A 32 20.24 5.26 -2.48
C SER A 32 18.74 4.98 -2.46
N TYR A 33 18.08 5.09 -1.30
CA TYR A 33 16.62 4.96 -1.18
C TYR A 33 15.86 6.15 -1.72
N VAL A 34 16.50 7.33 -1.79
CA VAL A 34 15.91 8.57 -2.31
C VAL A 34 16.14 8.70 -3.82
N ASN A 35 16.72 7.68 -4.47
CA ASN A 35 16.88 7.67 -5.92
C ASN A 35 15.50 7.81 -6.60
N VAL A 36 15.36 8.78 -7.50
CA VAL A 36 14.11 9.11 -8.19
C VAL A 36 13.52 7.89 -8.90
N VAL A 37 14.37 7.04 -9.48
CA VAL A 37 13.95 5.82 -10.18
C VAL A 37 13.36 4.81 -9.19
N HIS A 38 13.99 4.65 -8.04
CA HIS A 38 13.50 3.78 -6.97
C HIS A 38 12.18 4.29 -6.39
N LEU A 39 12.10 5.58 -6.08
CA LEU A 39 10.89 6.23 -5.57
C LEU A 39 9.71 6.09 -6.54
N ARG A 40 9.95 6.28 -7.84
CA ARG A 40 8.92 6.08 -8.87
C ARG A 40 8.41 4.64 -8.88
N ASN A 41 9.29 3.65 -8.80
CA ASN A 41 8.89 2.24 -8.79
C ASN A 41 8.08 1.91 -7.55
N CYS A 42 8.52 2.37 -6.37
CA CYS A 42 7.78 2.24 -5.12
C CYS A 42 6.39 2.89 -5.23
N PHE A 43 6.30 4.09 -5.81
CA PHE A 43 5.03 4.79 -6.00
C PHE A 43 4.08 4.00 -6.92
N VAL A 44 4.56 3.50 -8.07
CA VAL A 44 3.74 2.70 -9.00
C VAL A 44 3.23 1.42 -8.33
N ILE A 45 4.11 0.70 -7.62
CA ILE A 45 3.72 -0.51 -6.89
C ILE A 45 2.69 -0.18 -5.81
N ALA A 46 2.92 0.88 -5.01
CA ALA A 46 1.99 1.31 -3.98
C ALA A 46 0.62 1.69 -4.57
N TYR A 47 0.60 2.38 -5.71
CA TYR A 47 -0.62 2.75 -6.40
C TYR A 47 -1.39 1.54 -6.94
N MET A 48 -0.70 0.59 -7.58
CA MET A 48 -1.32 -0.67 -8.04
C MET A 48 -1.87 -1.49 -6.87
N PHE A 49 -1.12 -1.56 -5.77
CA PHE A 49 -1.57 -2.22 -4.55
C PHE A 49 -2.81 -1.55 -3.96
N GLN A 50 -2.85 -0.22 -3.92
CA GLN A 50 -4.04 0.53 -3.51
C GLN A 50 -5.23 0.20 -4.41
N LEU A 51 -5.07 0.17 -5.74
CA LEU A 51 -6.16 -0.14 -6.66
C LEU A 51 -6.74 -1.53 -6.41
N CYS A 52 -5.88 -2.54 -6.22
CA CYS A 52 -6.31 -3.89 -5.88
C CYS A 52 -7.13 -3.92 -4.58
N LEU A 53 -6.66 -3.24 -3.53
CA LEU A 53 -7.35 -3.20 -2.23
C LEU A 53 -8.68 -2.42 -2.30
N VAL A 54 -8.72 -1.31 -3.03
CA VAL A 54 -9.94 -0.51 -3.23
C VAL A 54 -10.99 -1.35 -3.95
N PHE A 55 -10.60 -1.99 -5.07
CA PHE A 55 -11.51 -2.84 -5.84
C PHE A 55 -12.07 -3.99 -4.99
N PHE A 56 -11.17 -4.73 -4.32
CA PHE A 56 -11.56 -5.82 -3.42
C PHE A 56 -12.46 -5.34 -2.28
N GLY A 57 -12.11 -4.22 -1.64
CA GLY A 57 -12.88 -3.63 -0.55
C GLY A 57 -14.29 -3.22 -0.98
N HIS A 58 -14.43 -2.63 -2.17
CA HIS A 58 -15.74 -2.31 -2.74
C HIS A 58 -16.55 -3.56 -3.09
N ALA A 59 -15.93 -4.59 -3.67
CA ALA A 59 -16.59 -5.86 -3.95
C ALA A 59 -17.14 -6.51 -2.67
N MET A 60 -16.32 -6.60 -1.62
CA MET A 60 -16.76 -7.16 -0.33
C MET A 60 -17.84 -6.31 0.35
N THR A 61 -17.74 -4.99 0.27
CA THR A 61 -18.78 -4.06 0.74
C THR A 61 -20.10 -4.33 0.02
N ALA A 62 -20.07 -4.50 -1.31
CA ALA A 62 -21.25 -4.81 -2.09
C ALA A 62 -21.86 -6.17 -1.71
N VAL A 63 -21.02 -7.21 -1.55
CA VAL A 63 -21.47 -8.55 -1.12
C VAL A 63 -22.18 -8.49 0.23
N VAL A 64 -21.61 -7.80 1.22
CA VAL A 64 -22.23 -7.68 2.56
C VAL A 64 -23.49 -6.83 2.52
N ASN A 65 -23.50 -5.74 1.76
CA ASN A 65 -24.67 -4.89 1.60
C ASN A 65 -25.84 -5.68 0.99
N LEU A 66 -25.57 -6.51 -0.02
CA LEU A 66 -26.57 -7.34 -0.68
C LEU A 66 -27.03 -8.52 0.19
N SER A 67 -26.12 -9.17 0.92
CA SER A 67 -26.47 -10.36 1.72
C SER A 67 -27.14 -10.02 3.05
N SER A 68 -26.75 -8.91 3.69
CA SER A 68 -27.18 -8.57 5.05
C SER A 68 -28.12 -7.37 5.11
N GLY A 69 -28.32 -6.64 4.00
CA GLY A 69 -29.14 -5.43 3.94
C GLY A 69 -28.59 -4.25 4.77
N ARG A 70 -27.37 -4.36 5.30
CA ARG A 70 -26.72 -3.34 6.14
C ARG A 70 -25.80 -2.49 5.31
N LYS A 71 -25.74 -1.18 5.59
CA LYS A 71 -24.76 -0.28 4.95
C LYS A 71 -23.40 -0.43 5.64
N VAL A 72 -22.44 -1.03 4.94
CA VAL A 72 -21.06 -1.12 5.40
C VAL A 72 -20.28 0.15 5.06
N VAL A 73 -19.37 0.55 5.96
CA VAL A 73 -18.48 1.70 5.75
C VAL A 73 -17.46 1.36 4.67
N VAL A 74 -17.26 2.28 3.72
CA VAL A 74 -16.22 2.13 2.69
C VAL A 74 -14.84 1.99 3.33
N PRO A 75 -14.08 0.92 3.02
CA PRO A 75 -12.82 0.62 3.71
C PRO A 75 -11.67 1.55 3.32
N MET A 76 -11.65 2.09 2.10
CA MET A 76 -10.57 2.94 1.58
C MET A 76 -11.13 4.26 1.02
N ARG A 77 -10.50 5.40 1.33
CA ARG A 77 -10.89 6.74 0.83
C ARG A 77 -9.73 7.44 0.13
N ASN A 78 -9.39 6.93 -1.05
CA ASN A 78 -8.29 7.39 -1.90
C ASN A 78 -7.02 7.81 -1.12
N PRO A 79 -6.43 6.88 -0.33
CA PRO A 79 -5.43 7.25 0.66
C PRO A 79 -4.15 7.82 0.05
N LEU A 80 -3.65 7.31 -1.08
CA LEU A 80 -2.39 7.80 -1.67
C LEU A 80 -2.48 9.18 -2.32
N LEU A 81 -3.62 9.56 -2.92
CA LEU A 81 -3.71 10.78 -3.71
C LEU A 81 -4.31 11.97 -2.94
N GLU A 82 -5.14 11.71 -1.92
CA GLU A 82 -5.85 12.76 -1.19
C GLU A 82 -5.36 12.95 0.25
N ALA A 83 -4.48 12.08 0.77
CA ALA A 83 -3.93 12.28 2.10
C ALA A 83 -3.03 13.51 2.15
N THR A 84 -3.31 14.43 3.07
CA THR A 84 -2.50 15.64 3.28
C THR A 84 -1.38 15.45 4.31
N SER A 85 -1.42 14.33 5.06
CA SER A 85 -0.42 13.99 6.07
C SER A 85 -0.42 12.47 6.34
N PRO A 86 0.65 11.91 6.94
CA PRO A 86 0.67 10.51 7.36
C PRO A 86 -0.45 10.16 8.33
N SER A 87 -0.80 11.07 9.25
CA SER A 87 -1.92 10.86 10.18
C SER A 87 -3.26 10.82 9.47
N ASP A 88 -3.45 11.62 8.41
CA ASP A 88 -4.68 11.58 7.59
C ASP A 88 -4.76 10.29 6.78
N PHE A 89 -3.64 9.83 6.22
CA PHE A 89 -3.51 8.54 5.53
C PHE A 89 -3.96 7.38 6.44
N TRP A 90 -3.29 7.18 7.58
CA TRP A 90 -3.52 6.03 8.46
C TRP A 90 -4.78 6.15 9.32
N GLY A 91 -5.25 7.38 9.58
CA GLY A 91 -6.36 7.62 10.49
C GLY A 91 -7.73 7.70 9.80
N ARG A 92 -7.80 8.26 8.60
CA ARG A 92 -9.09 8.63 7.99
C ARG A 92 -9.34 8.01 6.62
N ARG A 93 -8.30 7.47 5.97
CA ARG A 93 -8.38 7.05 4.56
C ARG A 93 -8.01 5.61 4.31
N TRP A 94 -7.01 5.08 5.02
CA TRP A 94 -6.55 3.70 4.90
C TRP A 94 -7.28 2.78 5.89
N ASN A 95 -7.91 1.72 5.39
CA ASN A 95 -8.60 0.70 6.19
C ASN A 95 -9.45 1.29 7.33
N VAL A 96 -10.36 2.21 7.00
CA VAL A 96 -11.15 3.00 7.96
C VAL A 96 -11.93 2.12 8.94
N MET A 97 -12.37 0.96 8.48
CA MET A 97 -13.03 -0.04 9.33
C MET A 97 -12.09 -0.57 10.42
N VAL A 98 -10.88 -1.00 10.05
CA VAL A 98 -9.85 -1.50 10.98
C VAL A 98 -9.44 -0.39 11.93
N HIS A 99 -9.23 0.84 11.43
CA HIS A 99 -8.94 1.99 12.29
C HIS A 99 -10.04 2.18 13.35
N GLY A 100 -11.31 2.09 12.95
CA GLY A 100 -12.45 2.18 13.88
C GLY A 100 -12.47 1.08 14.94
N VAL A 101 -12.17 -0.17 14.56
CA VAL A 101 -12.07 -1.30 15.50
C VAL A 101 -10.92 -1.09 16.48
N LEU A 102 -9.72 -0.79 16.00
CA LEU A 102 -8.54 -0.58 16.85
C LEU A 102 -8.72 0.63 17.78
N LYS A 103 -9.34 1.71 17.28
CA LYS A 103 -9.59 2.90 18.09
C LYS A 103 -10.51 2.61 19.28
N ARG A 104 -11.55 1.80 19.08
CA ARG A 104 -12.52 1.43 20.12
C ARG A 104 -12.10 0.24 20.95
N GLY A 105 -11.29 -0.67 20.41
CA GLY A 105 -10.86 -1.88 21.10
C GLY A 105 -9.56 -1.71 21.89
N VAL A 106 -8.65 -0.85 21.40
CA VAL A 106 -7.30 -0.72 21.97
C VAL A 106 -7.07 0.67 22.55
N TYR A 107 -7.35 1.73 21.79
CA TYR A 107 -6.98 3.09 22.20
C TYR A 107 -7.93 3.70 23.23
N LYS A 108 -9.24 3.51 23.05
CA LYS A 108 -10.31 3.95 23.97
C LYS A 108 -11.33 2.83 24.12
N PRO A 109 -10.98 1.75 24.84
CA PRO A 109 -11.95 0.75 25.25
C PRO A 109 -13.03 1.39 26.12
N ALA A 110 -14.25 0.86 26.04
CA ALA A 110 -15.40 1.30 26.83
C ALA A 110 -15.17 1.10 28.32
#